data_AF-A0A6B8M4J4-F1
#
_entry.id   AF-A0A6B8M4J4-F1
#
_cell.length_a   1.000
_cell.length_b   1.000
_cell.length_c   1.000
_cell.angle_alpha   90.00
_cell.angle_beta   90.00
_cell.angle_gamma   90.00
#
_symmetry.space_group_name_H-M   'P 1'
#
loop_
_entity.id
_entity.type
_entity.pdbx_description
1 polymer ?
#
loop_
_entity_poly.entity_id
_entity_poly.type
_entity_poly.pdbx_seq_one_letter_code
_entity_poly.pdbx_strand_id
1 'polypeptide(L)'
;MTARRRQDPEWRGFERLIARIEADAGPAGIVVRSPDRIKCRVTGRLREVDASIRTRAGTSEILITVECRRRSKKQDVTWIEQLAAKRQAIGADRTIAVSASGFSPEAEAVALQHSISLRRASEFSVADINQLLKLDFVIFWHKACALAGVGIRTFRPDESGTTPPDEFDFALPENTDLFASIFRNTDNGSTWSLNDVWQEVQAALNPFGDIAKGAPPIIRTARVPYSGNVVIHHGGDTHLLGHVFLGVALWIEPEMVPLEDAQRVEYGSSEAPAIQRVEFASQRTLPRDWHISLQMPKDSTDIADLRTGGNWPDSEE
;
A
#
# COMPACT_ATOMS: atom_id res chain seq x y z
N MET A 1 -5.16 2.02 -23.19
CA MET A 1 -5.43 3.39 -22.70
C MET A 1 -5.07 3.46 -21.23
N THR A 2 -4.02 4.19 -20.89
CA THR A 2 -3.54 4.35 -19.52
C THR A 2 -4.55 5.15 -18.70
N ALA A 3 -5.23 4.49 -17.76
CA ALA A 3 -6.00 5.18 -16.74
C ALA A 3 -5.08 6.21 -16.07
N ARG A 4 -5.40 7.49 -16.22
CA ARG A 4 -4.61 8.60 -15.66
C ARG A 4 -4.67 8.48 -14.14
N ARG A 5 -3.53 8.04 -13.59
CA ARG A 5 -3.17 7.91 -12.17
C ARG A 5 -3.68 9.10 -11.35
N ARG A 6 -4.32 8.83 -10.21
CA ARG A 6 -4.50 9.84 -9.15
C ARG A 6 -3.50 9.51 -8.04
N GLN A 7 -2.25 9.93 -8.22
CA GLN A 7 -1.31 10.00 -7.09
C GLN A 7 -1.90 10.97 -6.06
N ASP A 8 -1.78 10.65 -4.78
CA ASP A 8 -2.20 11.58 -3.75
C ASP A 8 -1.41 12.89 -3.88
N PRO A 9 -2.07 14.04 -3.68
CA PRO A 9 -1.36 15.30 -3.66
C PRO A 9 -0.33 15.29 -2.52
N GLU A 10 0.80 15.99 -2.69
CA GLU A 10 1.93 15.95 -1.74
C GLU A 10 1.52 16.21 -0.28
N TRP A 11 0.57 17.14 -0.07
CA TRP A 11 0.08 17.46 1.27
C TRP A 11 -0.57 16.24 1.95
N ARG A 12 -1.27 15.39 1.19
CA ARG A 12 -1.92 14.20 1.71
C ARG A 12 -0.92 13.08 1.99
N GLY A 13 0.09 12.93 1.12
CA GLY A 13 1.21 12.02 1.38
C GLY A 13 1.93 12.38 2.69
N PHE A 14 2.12 13.68 2.94
CA PHE A 14 2.73 14.18 4.18
C PHE A 14 1.88 13.88 5.42
N GLU A 15 0.57 14.10 5.38
CA GLU A 15 -0.33 13.77 6.51
C GLU A 15 -0.27 12.28 6.88
N ARG A 16 -0.30 11.40 5.88
CA ARG A 16 -0.21 9.94 6.09
C ARG A 16 1.14 9.54 6.66
N LEU A 17 2.23 10.13 6.18
CA LEU A 17 3.56 9.89 6.70
C LEU A 17 3.66 10.27 8.19
N ILE A 18 3.15 11.43 8.57
CA ILE A 18 3.13 11.86 9.98
C ILE A 18 2.27 10.90 10.83
N ALA A 19 1.11 10.48 10.32
CA ALA A 19 0.29 9.50 11.03
C ALA A 19 1.02 8.17 11.26
N ARG A 20 1.79 7.68 10.26
CA ARG A 20 2.64 6.49 10.42
C ARG A 20 3.75 6.69 11.44
N ILE A 21 4.45 7.84 11.42
CA ILE A 21 5.48 8.17 12.40
C ILE A 21 4.91 8.11 13.83
N GLU A 22 3.76 8.74 14.06
CA GLU A 22 3.09 8.74 15.36
C GLU A 22 2.62 7.34 15.78
N ALA A 23 2.11 6.53 14.84
CA ALA A 23 1.72 5.16 15.11
C ALA A 23 2.91 4.29 15.56
N ASP A 24 4.06 4.43 14.88
CA ASP A 24 5.26 3.65 15.16
C ASP A 24 6.06 4.18 16.37
N ALA A 25 5.87 5.45 16.76
CA ALA A 25 6.55 6.08 17.89
C ALA A 25 5.81 5.90 19.22
N GLY A 26 4.49 5.67 19.17
CA GLY A 26 3.67 5.54 20.37
C GLY A 26 3.85 4.21 21.11
N PRO A 27 3.37 4.12 22.36
CA PRO A 27 3.32 2.85 23.09
C PRO A 27 2.39 1.86 22.39
N ALA A 28 2.59 0.56 22.65
CA ALA A 28 1.71 -0.48 22.12
C ALA A 28 0.24 -0.21 22.50
N GLY A 29 -0.66 -0.33 21.52
CA GLY A 29 -2.11 -0.19 21.72
C GLY A 29 -2.69 1.21 21.45
N ILE A 30 -1.91 2.17 20.95
CA ILE A 30 -2.50 3.42 20.44
C ILE A 30 -3.26 3.16 19.13
N VAL A 31 -4.37 3.89 18.94
CA VAL A 31 -5.16 3.84 17.70
C VAL A 31 -4.95 5.15 16.94
N VAL A 32 -4.27 5.06 15.79
CA VAL A 32 -4.06 6.19 14.89
C VAL A 32 -5.00 6.08 13.69
N ARG A 33 -5.64 7.19 13.31
CA ARG A 33 -6.48 7.30 12.10
C ARG A 33 -6.09 8.51 11.28
N SER A 34 -5.98 8.36 9.96
CA SER A 34 -5.73 9.44 9.00
C SER A 34 -6.44 9.18 7.66
N PRO A 35 -7.30 10.10 7.18
CA PRO A 35 -7.84 11.24 7.93
C PRO A 35 -8.74 10.75 9.06
N ASP A 36 -9.14 11.64 9.97
CA ASP A 36 -10.25 11.36 10.88
C ASP A 36 -11.28 12.48 10.88
N ARG A 37 -12.53 12.13 11.19
CA ARG A 37 -13.64 13.10 11.28
C ARG A 37 -14.27 13.04 12.66
N ILE A 38 -14.10 14.13 13.41
CA ILE A 38 -14.50 14.23 14.81
C ILE A 38 -15.69 15.18 14.92
N LYS A 39 -16.69 14.78 15.71
CA LYS A 39 -17.88 15.60 15.95
C LYS A 39 -17.51 16.85 16.74
N CYS A 40 -17.79 18.03 16.19
CA CYS A 40 -17.67 19.30 16.89
C CYS A 40 -18.70 19.37 18.03
N ARG A 41 -18.25 19.63 19.25
CA ARG A 41 -19.10 19.79 20.45
C ARG A 41 -19.98 21.04 20.37
N VAL A 42 -19.55 22.05 19.62
CA VAL A 42 -20.28 23.32 19.48
C VAL A 42 -21.37 23.24 18.40
N THR A 43 -21.04 22.70 17.22
CA THR A 43 -21.95 22.73 16.05
C THR A 43 -22.63 21.40 15.76
N GLY A 44 -22.19 20.31 16.40
CA GLY A 44 -22.65 18.95 16.12
C GLY A 44 -22.18 18.37 14.78
N ARG A 45 -21.53 19.16 13.91
CA ARG A 45 -21.03 18.73 12.60
C ARG A 45 -19.67 18.04 12.70
N LEU A 46 -19.40 17.12 11.78
CA LEU A 46 -18.08 16.48 11.66
C LEU A 46 -17.05 17.46 11.11
N ARG A 47 -15.92 17.61 11.82
CA ARG A 47 -14.74 18.33 11.38
C ARG A 47 -13.63 17.33 11.07
N GLU A 48 -13.00 17.49 9.92
CA GLU A 48 -11.82 16.69 9.57
C GLU A 48 -10.61 17.16 10.38
N VAL A 49 -9.79 16.21 10.80
CA VAL A 49 -8.42 16.38 11.31
C VAL A 49 -7.50 15.50 10.47
N ASP A 50 -6.26 15.92 10.30
CA ASP A 50 -5.33 15.26 9.38
C ASP A 50 -4.93 13.87 9.92
N ALA A 51 -4.73 13.79 11.23
CA ALA A 51 -4.75 12.53 11.96
C ALA A 51 -5.29 12.69 13.38
N SER A 52 -5.64 11.56 13.98
CA SER A 52 -6.02 11.46 15.39
C SER A 52 -5.32 10.29 16.03
N ILE A 53 -4.94 10.44 17.30
CA ILE A 53 -4.37 9.40 18.14
C ILE A 53 -5.33 9.25 19.33
N ARG A 54 -5.80 8.02 19.55
CA ARG A 54 -6.61 7.66 20.70
C ARG A 54 -5.85 6.67 21.56
N THR A 55 -5.77 6.98 22.85
CA THR A 55 -5.07 6.17 23.83
C THR A 55 -5.77 6.26 25.19
N ARG A 56 -5.33 5.45 26.15
CA ARG A 56 -5.87 5.43 27.51
C ARG A 56 -4.77 5.69 28.53
N ALA A 57 -5.04 6.57 29.49
CA ALA A 57 -4.24 6.72 30.70
C ALA A 57 -5.08 6.26 31.89
N GLY A 58 -4.83 5.04 32.37
CA GLY A 58 -5.67 4.38 33.38
C GLY A 58 -7.09 4.17 32.87
N THR A 59 -8.06 4.82 33.50
CA THR A 59 -9.49 4.74 33.12
C THR A 59 -9.90 5.80 32.11
N SER A 60 -9.06 6.79 31.84
CA SER A 60 -9.40 7.97 31.03
C SER A 60 -9.00 7.78 29.57
N GLU A 61 -9.95 8.02 28.67
CA GLU A 61 -9.69 8.15 27.23
C GLU A 61 -9.00 9.49 26.95
N ILE A 62 -7.98 9.45 26.10
CA ILE A 62 -7.24 10.64 25.64
C ILE A 62 -7.36 10.71 24.12
N LEU A 63 -7.79 11.88 23.64
CA LEU A 63 -7.86 12.23 22.23
C LEU A 63 -6.79 13.28 21.91
N ILE A 64 -5.83 12.90 21.08
CA ILE A 64 -4.82 13.81 20.52
C ILE A 64 -5.13 14.00 19.03
N THR A 65 -5.07 15.23 18.54
CA THR A 65 -5.20 15.50 17.09
C THR A 65 -3.90 16.00 16.52
N VAL A 66 -3.63 15.64 15.27
CA VAL A 66 -2.45 16.06 14.52
C VAL A 66 -2.89 16.87 13.32
N GLU A 67 -2.24 18.02 13.11
CA GLU A 67 -2.54 18.95 12.03
C GLU A 67 -1.24 19.33 11.32
N CYS A 68 -1.20 19.18 10.01
CA CYS A 68 0.00 19.19 9.20
C CYS A 68 0.01 20.39 8.25
N ARG A 69 1.21 20.97 8.06
CA ARG A 69 1.48 22.00 7.05
C ARG A 69 2.75 21.70 6.29
N ARG A 70 2.59 21.23 5.05
CA ARG A 70 3.66 21.18 4.04
C ARG A 70 3.62 22.43 3.16
N ARG A 71 4.15 23.54 3.68
CA ARG A 71 4.29 24.82 2.96
C ARG A 71 5.73 25.29 3.02
N SER A 72 6.17 26.05 2.04
CA SER A 72 7.52 26.63 2.00
C SER A 72 7.75 27.69 3.09
N LYS A 73 6.74 28.51 3.39
CA LYS A 73 6.79 29.53 4.44
C LYS A 73 6.53 28.93 5.81
N LYS A 74 7.29 29.39 6.82
CA LYS A 74 7.05 29.13 8.25
C LYS A 74 5.60 29.43 8.62
N GLN A 75 5.06 28.63 9.55
CA GLN A 75 3.71 28.85 10.04
C GLN A 75 3.69 29.95 11.12
N ASP A 76 2.59 30.68 11.15
CA ASP A 76 2.40 31.90 11.93
C ASP A 76 1.45 31.70 13.12
N VAL A 77 1.28 32.78 13.89
CA VAL A 77 0.36 32.87 15.03
C VAL A 77 -1.06 32.48 14.65
N THR A 78 -1.54 32.99 13.50
CA THR A 78 -2.91 32.75 13.01
C THR A 78 -3.23 31.27 12.93
N TRP A 79 -2.31 30.46 12.39
CA TRP A 79 -2.54 29.02 12.30
C TRP A 79 -2.65 28.37 13.67
N ILE A 80 -1.77 28.71 14.60
CA ILE A 80 -1.78 28.15 15.96
C ILE A 80 -3.07 28.50 16.71
N GLU A 81 -3.55 29.74 16.62
CA GLU A 81 -4.82 30.16 17.21
C GLU A 81 -6.01 29.38 16.63
N GLN A 82 -6.02 29.15 15.32
CA GLN A 82 -7.03 28.31 14.66
C GLN A 82 -7.00 26.87 15.19
N LEU A 83 -5.82 26.31 15.42
CA LEU A 83 -5.67 24.98 16.00
C LEU A 83 -6.18 24.94 17.44
N ALA A 84 -5.87 25.95 18.25
CA ALA A 84 -6.36 26.06 19.63
C ALA A 84 -7.90 26.10 19.69
N ALA A 85 -8.53 26.92 18.83
CA ALA A 85 -9.98 26.99 18.72
C ALA A 85 -10.57 25.66 18.21
N LYS A 86 -9.92 25.00 17.24
CA LYS A 86 -10.34 23.70 16.73
C LYS A 86 -10.28 22.62 17.80
N ARG A 87 -9.18 22.53 18.55
CA ARG A 87 -8.98 21.62 19.69
C ARG A 87 -10.11 21.75 20.70
N GLN A 88 -10.44 22.98 21.11
CA GLN A 88 -11.53 23.22 22.06
C GLN A 88 -12.89 22.79 21.48
N ALA A 89 -13.16 23.12 20.22
CA ALA A 89 -14.42 22.82 19.57
C ALA A 89 -14.69 21.31 19.40
N ILE A 90 -13.65 20.51 19.12
CA ILE A 90 -13.77 19.04 19.01
C ILE A 90 -13.53 18.34 20.35
N GLY A 91 -12.96 19.07 21.32
CA GLY A 91 -12.62 18.60 22.65
C GLY A 91 -11.54 17.54 22.66
N ALA A 92 -10.49 17.76 21.87
CA ALA A 92 -9.25 17.00 21.98
C ALA A 92 -8.46 17.49 23.21
N ASP A 93 -7.81 16.56 23.90
CA ASP A 93 -7.00 16.85 25.08
C ASP A 93 -5.71 17.58 24.71
N ARG A 94 -5.14 17.22 23.55
CA ARG A 94 -3.94 17.84 22.98
C ARG A 94 -4.06 17.95 21.46
N THR A 95 -3.32 18.90 20.91
CA THR A 95 -3.13 19.02 19.48
C THR A 95 -1.65 19.18 19.17
N ILE A 96 -1.18 18.40 18.21
CA ILE A 96 0.17 18.45 17.66
C ILE A 96 0.10 19.19 16.32
N ALA A 97 0.80 20.32 16.23
CA ALA A 97 0.99 21.05 14.99
C ALA A 97 2.31 20.61 14.35
N VAL A 98 2.25 20.13 13.11
CA VAL A 98 3.41 19.62 12.37
C VAL A 98 3.69 20.50 11.16
N SER A 99 4.90 21.00 11.04
CA SER A 99 5.29 21.87 9.92
C SER A 99 6.56 21.37 9.23
N ALA A 100 6.53 21.35 7.89
CA ALA A 100 7.70 21.04 7.08
C ALA A 100 8.73 22.17 7.01
N SER A 101 8.28 23.42 7.15
CA SER A 101 9.13 24.63 7.13
C SER A 101 9.39 25.23 8.51
N GLY A 102 8.80 24.65 9.55
CA GLY A 102 8.85 25.16 10.92
C GLY A 102 7.86 26.30 11.20
N PHE A 103 8.17 27.08 12.23
CA PHE A 103 7.29 28.05 12.87
C PHE A 103 8.02 29.37 13.07
N SER A 104 7.28 30.49 13.14
CA SER A 104 7.85 31.77 13.58
C SER A 104 8.05 31.78 15.11
N PRO A 105 8.98 32.60 15.65
CA PRO A 105 9.16 32.73 17.10
C PRO A 105 7.87 33.12 17.83
N GLU A 106 7.04 33.97 17.23
CA GLU A 106 5.76 34.40 17.79
C GLU A 106 4.76 33.24 17.82
N ALA A 107 4.73 32.41 16.76
CA ALA A 107 3.89 31.22 16.72
C ALA A 107 4.30 30.19 17.79
N GLU A 108 5.60 30.06 18.07
CA GLU A 108 6.13 29.20 19.13
C GLU A 108 5.67 29.69 20.53
N ALA A 109 5.74 31.00 20.79
CA ALA A 109 5.25 31.57 22.03
C ALA A 109 3.74 31.37 22.23
N VAL A 110 2.95 31.56 21.17
CA VAL A 110 1.49 31.36 21.20
C VAL A 110 1.14 29.88 21.38
N ALA A 111 1.90 28.96 20.76
CA ALA A 111 1.70 27.53 20.93
C ALA A 111 1.88 27.08 22.38
N LEU A 112 2.92 27.60 23.04
CA LEU A 112 3.16 27.36 24.47
C LEU A 112 1.97 27.83 25.32
N GLN A 113 1.48 29.04 25.08
CA GLN A 113 0.33 29.61 25.80
C GLN A 113 -0.94 28.78 25.63
N HIS A 114 -1.19 28.24 24.43
CA HIS A 114 -2.37 27.41 24.14
C HIS A 114 -2.18 25.91 24.40
N SER A 115 -1.00 25.48 24.86
CA SER A 115 -0.61 24.08 25.02
C SER A 115 -0.80 23.27 23.73
N ILE A 116 -0.34 23.84 22.61
CA ILE A 116 -0.23 23.18 21.30
C ILE A 116 1.20 22.67 21.18
N SER A 117 1.37 21.36 20.99
CA SER A 117 2.70 20.76 20.81
C SER A 117 3.19 21.02 19.39
N LEU A 118 4.42 21.49 19.24
CA LEU A 118 5.01 21.77 17.93
C LEU A 118 5.98 20.67 17.51
N ARG A 119 5.87 20.25 16.25
CA ARG A 119 6.78 19.28 15.64
C ARG A 119 7.26 19.78 14.28
N ARG A 120 8.54 19.57 13.99
CA ARG A 120 9.14 19.84 12.69
C ARG A 120 9.40 18.50 12.01
N ALA A 121 9.08 18.43 10.72
CA ALA A 121 9.31 17.24 9.90
C ALA A 121 10.07 17.66 8.63
N SER A 122 11.34 17.29 8.53
CA SER A 122 12.20 17.70 7.43
C SER A 122 12.93 16.51 6.82
N GLU A 123 13.18 16.59 5.52
CA GLU A 123 14.05 15.63 4.84
C GLU A 123 15.51 15.84 5.26
N PHE A 124 16.28 14.76 5.31
CA PHE A 124 17.69 14.77 5.70
C PHE A 124 18.53 13.89 4.78
N SER A 125 19.85 14.08 4.80
CA SER A 125 20.75 13.38 3.90
C SER A 125 21.12 11.99 4.42
N VAL A 126 21.60 11.10 3.53
CA VAL A 126 22.09 9.77 3.93
C VAL A 126 23.26 9.88 4.92
N ALA A 127 24.08 10.93 4.81
CA ALA A 127 25.22 11.15 5.70
C ALA A 127 24.81 11.45 7.15
N ASP A 128 23.60 11.95 7.36
CA ASP A 128 23.10 12.29 8.70
C ASP A 128 22.36 11.11 9.37
N ILE A 129 22.20 9.98 8.68
CA ILE A 129 21.53 8.79 9.22
C ILE A 129 22.31 8.26 10.43
N ASN A 130 21.58 7.92 11.49
CA ASN A 130 22.14 7.24 12.64
C ASN A 130 22.90 5.97 12.20
N GLN A 131 24.18 5.92 12.56
CA GLN A 131 25.13 4.89 12.13
C GLN A 131 24.76 3.47 12.59
N LEU A 132 23.85 3.32 13.55
CA LEU A 132 23.34 2.02 14.00
C LEU A 132 22.49 1.32 12.94
N LEU A 133 21.83 2.07 12.02
CA LEU A 133 20.98 1.46 10.99
C LEU A 133 21.76 0.53 10.05
N LYS A 134 23.03 0.86 9.73
CA LYS A 134 23.94 0.08 8.86
C LYS A 134 23.21 -0.58 7.67
N LEU A 135 22.43 0.22 6.94
CA LEU A 135 21.53 -0.26 5.89
C LEU A 135 21.94 0.33 4.54
N ASP A 136 22.07 -0.51 3.52
CA ASP A 136 22.36 -0.05 2.15
C ASP A 136 21.13 -0.08 1.24
N PHE A 137 20.25 -1.08 1.40
CA PHE A 137 19.05 -1.27 0.59
C PHE A 137 18.05 -2.22 1.25
N VAL A 138 16.83 -2.26 0.70
CA VAL A 138 15.79 -3.25 1.00
C VAL A 138 15.40 -3.97 -0.29
N ILE A 139 15.11 -5.28 -0.20
CA ILE A 139 14.62 -6.07 -1.35
C ILE A 139 13.13 -6.38 -1.16
N PHE A 140 12.32 -5.96 -2.12
CA PHE A 140 10.94 -6.42 -2.29
C PHE A 140 10.91 -7.59 -3.27
N TRP A 141 10.25 -8.69 -2.90
CA TRP A 141 10.13 -9.86 -3.75
C TRP A 141 8.76 -9.89 -4.42
N HIS A 142 8.75 -9.94 -5.76
CA HIS A 142 7.53 -9.91 -6.55
C HIS A 142 7.30 -11.24 -7.24
N LYS A 143 6.09 -11.78 -7.08
CA LYS A 143 5.59 -12.87 -7.92
C LYS A 143 5.15 -12.25 -9.25
N ALA A 144 5.75 -12.70 -10.35
CA ALA A 144 5.47 -12.20 -11.69
C ALA A 144 5.15 -13.36 -12.63
N CYS A 145 4.31 -13.06 -13.62
CA CYS A 145 3.89 -14.04 -14.60
C CYS A 145 3.67 -13.41 -15.97
N ALA A 146 3.81 -14.23 -17.02
CA ALA A 146 3.44 -13.88 -18.38
C ALA A 146 2.69 -15.05 -19.01
N LEU A 147 1.71 -14.73 -19.87
CA LEU A 147 1.05 -15.75 -20.67
C LEU A 147 2.07 -16.38 -21.63
N ALA A 148 2.22 -17.70 -21.55
CA ALA A 148 3.06 -18.48 -22.45
C ALA A 148 2.26 -19.05 -23.64
N GLY A 149 0.96 -19.28 -23.45
CA GLY A 149 0.05 -19.71 -24.52
C GLY A 149 -1.32 -20.12 -23.97
N VAL A 150 -2.32 -20.16 -24.87
CA VAL A 150 -3.66 -20.66 -24.54
C VAL A 150 -4.06 -21.69 -25.57
N GLY A 151 -4.23 -22.94 -25.13
CA GLY A 151 -4.86 -23.99 -25.91
C GLY A 151 -6.34 -24.08 -25.59
N ILE A 152 -7.18 -24.28 -26.61
CA ILE A 152 -8.61 -24.52 -26.46
C ILE A 152 -8.92 -25.93 -26.94
N ARG A 153 -9.62 -26.69 -26.09
CA ARG A 153 -10.30 -27.91 -26.51
C ARG A 153 -11.80 -27.68 -26.47
N THR A 154 -12.43 -27.94 -27.59
CA THR A 154 -13.88 -27.85 -27.78
C THR A 154 -14.60 -28.96 -27.03
N PHE A 155 -15.85 -28.70 -26.66
CA PHE A 155 -16.68 -29.62 -25.91
C PHE A 155 -17.04 -30.83 -26.78
N ARG A 156 -16.82 -32.04 -26.23
CA ARG A 156 -17.10 -33.32 -26.87
C ARG A 156 -17.97 -34.14 -25.90
N PRO A 157 -19.27 -34.36 -26.20
CA PRO A 157 -20.20 -35.03 -25.27
C PRO A 157 -19.79 -36.47 -24.91
N ASP A 158 -19.15 -37.18 -25.84
CA ASP A 158 -18.89 -38.62 -25.78
C ASP A 158 -17.39 -38.97 -25.62
N GLU A 159 -16.58 -38.06 -25.07
CA GLU A 159 -15.12 -38.26 -24.99
C GLU A 159 -14.74 -39.30 -23.92
N SER A 160 -14.70 -40.58 -24.30
CA SER A 160 -14.29 -41.71 -23.45
C SER A 160 -12.77 -41.80 -23.32
N GLY A 161 -12.13 -40.83 -22.64
CA GLY A 161 -10.78 -40.95 -22.08
C GLY A 161 -9.59 -41.24 -23.02
N THR A 162 -9.80 -41.31 -24.34
CA THR A 162 -8.78 -41.65 -25.34
C THR A 162 -7.95 -40.46 -25.81
N THR A 163 -8.41 -39.23 -25.58
CA THR A 163 -7.70 -38.02 -25.98
C THR A 163 -6.54 -37.75 -25.01
N PRO A 164 -5.29 -37.60 -25.50
CA PRO A 164 -4.14 -37.19 -24.71
C PRO A 164 -4.45 -35.99 -23.81
N PRO A 165 -3.94 -35.96 -22.56
CA PRO A 165 -4.20 -34.87 -21.63
C PRO A 165 -3.83 -33.49 -22.16
N ASP A 166 -2.79 -33.40 -22.99
CA ASP A 166 -2.20 -32.14 -23.47
C ASP A 166 -2.66 -31.72 -24.88
N GLU A 167 -3.57 -32.47 -25.50
CA GLU A 167 -4.10 -32.14 -26.83
C GLU A 167 -5.08 -30.97 -26.77
N PHE A 168 -5.00 -30.02 -27.70
CA PHE A 168 -5.97 -28.95 -27.87
C PHE A 168 -6.29 -28.77 -29.36
N ASP A 169 -7.50 -28.30 -29.66
CA ASP A 169 -7.99 -28.18 -31.04
C ASP A 169 -7.36 -26.97 -31.76
N PHE A 170 -7.21 -25.86 -31.05
CA PHE A 170 -6.55 -24.67 -31.57
C PHE A 170 -5.92 -23.84 -30.45
N ALA A 171 -4.92 -23.04 -30.80
CA ALA A 171 -4.33 -22.06 -29.91
C ALA A 171 -4.93 -20.68 -30.16
N LEU A 172 -5.11 -19.89 -29.11
CA LEU A 172 -5.41 -18.47 -29.27
C LEU A 172 -4.17 -17.71 -29.78
N PRO A 173 -4.35 -16.63 -30.56
CA PRO A 173 -3.24 -15.80 -31.01
C PRO A 173 -2.39 -15.27 -29.86
N GLU A 174 -1.08 -15.15 -30.04
CA GLU A 174 -0.15 -14.62 -29.01
C GLU A 174 -0.50 -13.19 -28.56
N ASN A 175 -1.13 -12.41 -29.43
CA ASN A 175 -1.57 -11.04 -29.17
C ASN A 175 -3.01 -10.93 -28.63
N THR A 176 -3.61 -12.04 -28.16
CA THR A 176 -4.94 -12.02 -27.55
C THR A 176 -4.96 -11.07 -26.34
N ASP A 177 -5.94 -10.16 -26.30
CA ASP A 177 -6.11 -9.26 -25.17
C ASP A 177 -6.54 -10.05 -23.92
N LEU A 178 -5.65 -10.08 -22.93
CA LEU A 178 -5.84 -10.83 -21.68
C LEU A 178 -7.03 -10.36 -20.85
N PHE A 179 -7.44 -9.09 -21.03
CA PHE A 179 -8.51 -8.45 -20.27
C PHE A 179 -9.82 -8.38 -21.05
N ALA A 180 -9.81 -8.72 -22.34
CA ALA A 180 -11.03 -8.80 -23.13
C ALA A 180 -11.88 -9.97 -22.65
N SER A 181 -13.19 -9.73 -22.52
CA SER A 181 -14.16 -10.78 -22.21
C SER A 181 -14.39 -11.65 -23.45
N ILE A 182 -13.60 -12.73 -23.57
CA ILE A 182 -13.63 -13.65 -24.73
C ILE A 182 -14.44 -14.92 -24.46
N PHE A 183 -14.70 -15.23 -23.18
CA PHE A 183 -15.51 -16.36 -22.77
C PHE A 183 -16.91 -15.88 -22.40
N ARG A 184 -17.94 -16.61 -22.84
CA ARG A 184 -19.33 -16.30 -22.54
C ARG A 184 -20.10 -17.55 -22.14
N ASN A 185 -20.72 -17.52 -20.97
CA ASN A 185 -21.63 -18.57 -20.54
C ASN A 185 -22.98 -18.42 -21.26
N THR A 186 -23.48 -19.50 -21.85
CA THR A 186 -24.72 -19.49 -22.64
C THR A 186 -25.98 -19.53 -21.78
N ASP A 187 -25.89 -20.00 -20.55
CA ASP A 187 -27.03 -20.21 -19.65
C ASP A 187 -27.42 -18.91 -18.93
N ASN A 188 -26.43 -18.17 -18.43
CA ASN A 188 -26.64 -16.96 -17.62
C ASN A 188 -26.13 -15.67 -18.28
N GLY A 189 -25.45 -15.78 -19.43
CA GLY A 189 -24.91 -14.65 -20.18
C GLY A 189 -23.69 -13.98 -19.56
N SER A 190 -23.12 -14.51 -18.48
CA SER A 190 -21.90 -13.96 -17.88
C SER A 190 -20.72 -14.08 -18.84
N THR A 191 -19.77 -13.15 -18.72
CA THR A 191 -18.57 -13.12 -19.55
C THR A 191 -17.34 -12.87 -18.70
N TRP A 192 -16.20 -13.44 -19.11
CA TRP A 192 -14.92 -13.27 -18.42
C TRP A 192 -13.75 -13.36 -19.41
N SER A 193 -12.60 -12.96 -18.93
CA SER A 193 -11.34 -12.81 -19.65
C SER A 193 -10.34 -13.93 -19.30
N LEU A 194 -9.21 -13.98 -20.00
CA LEU A 194 -8.09 -14.85 -19.63
C LEU A 194 -7.49 -14.47 -18.28
N ASN A 195 -7.45 -13.17 -17.96
CA ASN A 195 -7.00 -12.70 -16.66
C ASN A 195 -7.91 -13.22 -15.52
N ASP A 196 -9.21 -13.30 -15.74
CA ASP A 196 -10.14 -13.84 -14.73
C ASP A 196 -9.90 -15.35 -14.51
N VAL A 197 -9.68 -16.11 -15.59
CA VAL A 197 -9.28 -17.53 -15.50
C VAL A 197 -7.95 -17.67 -14.72
N TRP A 198 -6.98 -16.79 -14.97
CA TRP A 198 -5.72 -16.78 -14.23
C TRP A 198 -5.91 -16.47 -12.73
N GLN A 199 -6.79 -15.54 -12.39
CA GLN A 199 -7.12 -15.24 -10.99
C GLN A 199 -7.75 -16.44 -10.29
N GLU A 200 -8.64 -17.17 -10.96
CA GLU A 200 -9.22 -18.41 -10.43
C GLU A 200 -8.14 -19.50 -10.20
N VAL A 201 -7.23 -19.68 -11.16
CA VAL A 201 -6.10 -20.61 -11.03
C VAL A 201 -5.21 -20.26 -9.84
N GLN A 202 -4.91 -18.97 -9.66
CA GLN A 202 -4.09 -18.51 -8.52
C GLN A 202 -4.77 -18.79 -7.18
N ALA A 203 -6.07 -18.54 -7.08
CA ALA A 203 -6.86 -18.80 -5.88
C ALA A 203 -6.90 -20.30 -5.53
N ALA A 204 -6.89 -21.18 -6.53
CA ALA A 204 -7.04 -22.61 -6.33
C ALA A 204 -5.72 -23.39 -6.10
N LEU A 205 -4.59 -22.98 -6.72
CA LEU A 205 -3.44 -23.90 -6.90
C LEU A 205 -2.08 -23.40 -6.38
N ASN A 206 -1.99 -22.24 -5.72
CA ASN A 206 -0.71 -21.61 -5.30
C ASN A 206 0.44 -21.81 -6.32
N PRO A 207 0.31 -21.23 -7.53
CA PRO A 207 1.17 -21.57 -8.66
C PRO A 207 2.66 -21.25 -8.46
N PHE A 208 3.01 -20.48 -7.44
CA PHE A 208 4.38 -20.06 -7.11
C PHE A 208 5.04 -20.88 -5.99
N GLY A 209 4.36 -21.87 -5.38
CA GLY A 209 4.74 -22.46 -4.10
C GLY A 209 6.17 -23.02 -3.99
N ASP A 210 6.72 -23.57 -5.07
CA ASP A 210 8.04 -24.21 -5.16
C ASP A 210 9.03 -23.42 -6.05
N ILE A 211 8.66 -22.22 -6.49
CA ILE A 211 9.54 -21.37 -7.30
C ILE A 211 10.56 -20.67 -6.38
N ALA A 212 11.84 -20.93 -6.60
CA ALA A 212 12.91 -20.25 -5.87
C ALA A 212 13.03 -18.77 -6.29
N LYS A 213 13.28 -17.90 -5.31
CA LYS A 213 13.57 -16.47 -5.52
C LYS A 213 14.77 -16.28 -6.46
N GLY A 214 14.58 -15.49 -7.52
CA GLY A 214 15.62 -15.20 -8.51
C GLY A 214 15.91 -16.31 -9.52
N ALA A 215 15.16 -17.43 -9.49
CA ALA A 215 15.30 -18.48 -10.50
C ALA A 215 14.74 -18.05 -11.88
N PRO A 216 15.21 -18.65 -12.99
CA PRO A 216 14.63 -18.45 -14.30
C PRO A 216 13.14 -18.79 -14.34
N PRO A 217 12.35 -18.19 -15.26
CA PRO A 217 10.93 -18.50 -15.40
C PRO A 217 10.67 -19.97 -15.67
N ILE A 218 9.63 -20.51 -15.02
CA ILE A 218 9.15 -21.87 -15.27
C ILE A 218 7.76 -21.79 -15.90
N ILE A 219 7.50 -22.63 -16.90
CA ILE A 219 6.18 -22.70 -17.53
C ILE A 219 5.35 -23.76 -16.82
N ARG A 220 4.15 -23.38 -16.38
CA ARG A 220 3.11 -24.31 -15.89
C ARG A 220 1.87 -24.16 -16.75
N THR A 221 1.18 -25.27 -16.98
CA THR A 221 -0.09 -25.26 -17.71
C THR A 221 -1.22 -25.65 -16.77
N ALA A 222 -2.16 -24.73 -16.55
CA ALA A 222 -3.40 -25.03 -15.86
C ALA A 222 -4.43 -25.56 -16.87
N ARG A 223 -5.09 -26.67 -16.53
CA ARG A 223 -6.16 -27.25 -17.33
C ARG A 223 -7.50 -26.96 -16.65
N VAL A 224 -8.27 -26.04 -17.24
CA VAL A 224 -9.54 -25.56 -16.69
C VAL A 224 -10.70 -26.20 -17.46
N PRO A 225 -11.49 -27.09 -16.83
CA PRO A 225 -12.58 -27.79 -17.49
C PRO A 225 -13.84 -26.91 -17.60
N TYR A 226 -14.61 -27.14 -18.66
CA TYR A 226 -15.91 -26.53 -18.93
C TYR A 226 -16.91 -27.60 -19.38
N SER A 227 -18.16 -27.46 -18.96
CA SER A 227 -19.23 -28.44 -19.23
C SER A 227 -19.93 -28.23 -20.57
N GLY A 228 -19.35 -27.47 -21.51
CA GLY A 228 -19.97 -27.21 -22.81
C GLY A 228 -21.07 -26.14 -22.79
N ASN A 229 -21.17 -25.33 -21.73
CA ASN A 229 -22.08 -24.18 -21.64
C ASN A 229 -21.34 -22.83 -21.76
N VAL A 230 -20.11 -22.86 -22.25
CA VAL A 230 -19.29 -21.66 -22.47
C VAL A 230 -18.85 -21.64 -23.91
N VAL A 231 -18.96 -20.48 -24.56
CA VAL A 231 -18.54 -20.28 -25.95
C VAL A 231 -17.35 -19.34 -26.06
N ILE A 232 -16.56 -19.54 -27.11
CA ILE A 232 -15.55 -18.62 -27.61
C ILE A 232 -15.74 -18.40 -29.12
N HIS A 233 -15.43 -17.20 -29.59
CA HIS A 233 -15.40 -16.88 -31.02
C HIS A 233 -13.95 -16.91 -31.52
N HIS A 234 -13.65 -17.78 -32.49
CA HIS A 234 -12.32 -17.91 -33.07
C HIS A 234 -12.41 -18.31 -34.55
N GLY A 235 -11.61 -17.65 -35.40
CA GLY A 235 -11.57 -17.96 -36.84
C GLY A 235 -12.85 -17.65 -37.62
N GLY A 236 -13.78 -16.87 -37.03
CA GLY A 236 -15.11 -16.61 -37.59
C GLY A 236 -16.19 -17.58 -37.11
N ASP A 237 -15.79 -18.65 -36.41
CA ASP A 237 -16.70 -19.67 -35.89
C ASP A 237 -16.91 -19.51 -34.38
N THR A 238 -18.01 -20.09 -33.89
CA THR A 238 -18.33 -20.17 -32.46
C THR A 238 -18.10 -21.58 -31.98
N HIS A 239 -17.29 -21.74 -30.93
CA HIS A 239 -16.89 -23.02 -30.39
C HIS A 239 -17.38 -23.18 -28.96
N LEU A 240 -18.03 -24.30 -28.63
CA LEU A 240 -18.34 -24.67 -27.24
C LEU A 240 -17.08 -25.18 -26.55
N LEU A 241 -16.81 -24.73 -25.34
CA LEU A 241 -15.60 -25.06 -24.59
C LEU A 241 -15.76 -26.35 -23.79
N GLY A 242 -14.78 -27.24 -23.94
CA GLY A 242 -14.55 -28.37 -23.05
C GLY A 242 -13.40 -28.10 -22.08
N HIS A 243 -12.27 -27.57 -22.55
CA HIS A 243 -11.15 -27.21 -21.69
C HIS A 243 -10.40 -25.97 -22.21
N VAL A 244 -9.87 -25.19 -21.25
CA VAL A 244 -8.87 -24.15 -21.50
C VAL A 244 -7.54 -24.60 -20.90
N PHE A 245 -6.50 -24.60 -21.70
CA PHE A 245 -5.11 -24.88 -21.31
C PHE A 245 -4.37 -23.57 -21.20
N LEU A 246 -4.22 -23.07 -19.98
CA LEU A 246 -3.57 -21.80 -19.70
C LEU A 246 -2.09 -22.04 -19.35
N GLY A 247 -1.21 -21.89 -20.34
CA GLY A 247 0.23 -21.92 -20.15
C GLY A 247 0.72 -20.58 -19.62
N VAL A 248 1.37 -20.57 -18.46
CA VAL A 248 1.87 -19.37 -17.80
C VAL A 248 3.33 -19.56 -17.42
N ALA A 249 4.19 -18.64 -17.87
CA ALA A 249 5.55 -18.52 -17.37
C ALA A 249 5.51 -17.78 -16.02
N LEU A 250 6.15 -18.34 -15.00
CA LEU A 250 6.10 -17.89 -13.61
C LEU A 250 7.51 -17.68 -13.07
N TRP A 251 7.76 -16.57 -12.37
CA TRP A 251 9.03 -16.31 -11.71
C TRP A 251 8.84 -15.42 -10.46
N ILE A 252 9.87 -15.41 -9.60
CA ILE A 252 9.94 -14.52 -8.44
C ILE A 252 11.16 -13.63 -8.59
N GLU A 253 10.94 -12.34 -8.78
CA GLU A 253 12.00 -11.38 -9.07
C GLU A 253 12.22 -10.38 -7.93
N PRO A 254 13.47 -9.94 -7.71
CA PRO A 254 13.78 -8.92 -6.73
C PRO A 254 13.55 -7.51 -7.31
N GLU A 255 13.03 -6.63 -6.48
CA GLU A 255 13.14 -5.18 -6.63
C GLU A 255 14.02 -4.67 -5.49
N MET A 256 15.22 -4.21 -5.82
CA MET A 256 16.13 -3.60 -4.86
C MET A 256 15.82 -2.10 -4.77
N VAL A 257 15.55 -1.60 -3.57
CA VAL A 257 15.37 -0.19 -3.29
C VAL A 257 16.55 0.28 -2.43
N PRO A 258 17.51 1.02 -3.01
CA PRO A 258 18.66 1.50 -2.28
C PRO A 258 18.28 2.59 -1.28
N LEU A 259 19.11 2.77 -0.25
CA LEU A 259 18.88 3.75 0.81
C LEU A 259 18.74 5.17 0.26
N GLU A 260 19.43 5.50 -0.83
CA GLU A 260 19.36 6.79 -1.52
C GLU A 260 17.97 7.10 -2.09
N ASP A 261 17.22 6.08 -2.50
CA ASP A 261 15.85 6.18 -3.00
C ASP A 261 14.80 6.14 -1.89
N ALA A 262 15.20 5.79 -0.66
CA ALA A 262 14.28 5.77 0.47
C ALA A 262 13.85 7.17 0.88
N GLN A 263 12.59 7.29 1.32
CA GLN A 263 12.11 8.51 1.96
C GLN A 263 12.74 8.64 3.35
N ARG A 264 13.40 9.77 3.62
CA ARG A 264 14.09 10.04 4.88
C ARG A 264 13.47 11.26 5.54
N VAL A 265 12.98 11.11 6.76
CA VAL A 265 12.39 12.20 7.53
C VAL A 265 12.94 12.25 8.94
N GLU A 266 13.42 13.42 9.35
CA GLU A 266 13.69 13.76 10.73
C GLU A 266 12.45 14.44 11.30
N TYR A 267 11.91 13.87 12.37
CA TYR A 267 10.69 14.31 13.04
C TYR A 267 10.98 14.63 14.50
N GLY A 268 10.82 15.88 14.93
CA GLY A 268 11.22 16.26 16.28
C GLY A 268 10.53 17.48 16.83
N SER A 269 10.80 17.75 18.11
CA SER A 269 10.44 19.00 18.79
C SER A 269 11.66 19.62 19.44
N SER A 270 11.50 20.82 20.00
CA SER A 270 12.49 21.43 20.88
C SER A 270 12.69 20.70 22.22
N GLU A 271 11.74 19.86 22.66
CA GLU A 271 11.74 19.28 24.01
C GLU A 271 12.20 17.82 24.09
N ALA A 272 12.25 17.13 22.95
CA ALA A 272 12.56 15.70 22.88
C ALA A 272 13.51 15.43 21.72
N PRO A 273 14.39 14.41 21.83
CA PRO A 273 15.25 13.99 20.73
C PRO A 273 14.44 13.78 19.46
N ALA A 274 14.98 14.25 18.33
CA ALA A 274 14.36 14.00 17.04
C ALA A 274 14.38 12.50 16.74
N ILE A 275 13.35 12.02 16.05
CA ILE A 275 13.28 10.68 15.48
C ILE A 275 13.77 10.79 14.04
N GLN A 276 14.67 9.91 13.66
CA GLN A 276 14.99 9.67 12.26
C GLN A 276 14.19 8.48 11.76
N ARG A 277 13.49 8.66 10.64
CA ARG A 277 12.75 7.61 9.93
C ARG A 277 13.30 7.46 8.52
N VAL A 278 13.46 6.21 8.11
CA VAL A 278 13.73 5.81 6.73
C VAL A 278 12.61 4.88 6.28
N GLU A 279 11.99 5.18 5.15
CA GLU A 279 10.88 4.41 4.58
C GLU A 279 11.20 4.01 3.13
N PHE A 280 11.18 2.71 2.88
CA PHE A 280 11.37 2.08 1.58
C PHE A 280 10.00 1.71 1.04
N ALA A 281 9.69 2.05 -0.21
CA ALA A 281 8.44 1.67 -0.86
C ALA A 281 8.73 0.95 -2.18
N SER A 282 7.97 -0.10 -2.46
CA SER A 282 8.01 -0.76 -3.77
C SER A 282 7.40 0.15 -4.83
N GLN A 283 8.12 0.36 -5.93
CA GLN A 283 7.64 1.12 -7.09
C GLN A 283 6.63 0.30 -7.92
N ARG A 284 6.59 -1.02 -7.73
CA ARG A 284 5.79 -1.97 -8.52
C ARG A 284 4.40 -2.22 -7.97
N THR A 285 4.20 -2.05 -6.67
CA THR A 285 2.91 -2.34 -6.02
C THR A 285 1.94 -1.17 -5.97
N LEU A 286 2.20 -0.05 -6.64
CA LEU A 286 1.26 1.06 -6.66
C LEU A 286 -0.09 0.60 -7.25
N PRO A 287 -1.23 0.74 -6.52
CA PRO A 287 -1.46 1.65 -5.39
C PRO A 287 -1.46 1.02 -3.99
N ARG A 288 -1.08 -0.26 -3.81
CA ARG A 288 -1.11 -0.99 -2.52
C ARG A 288 -0.15 -0.44 -1.45
N ASP A 289 0.59 0.63 -1.74
CA ASP A 289 1.46 1.39 -0.82
C ASP A 289 2.45 0.50 -0.05
N TRP A 290 2.91 -0.63 -0.61
CA TRP A 290 3.79 -1.58 0.10
C TRP A 290 5.10 -0.91 0.49
N HIS A 291 5.30 -0.74 1.79
CA HIS A 291 6.47 -0.10 2.36
C HIS A 291 6.99 -0.83 3.60
N ILE A 292 8.25 -0.56 3.89
CA ILE A 292 8.98 -0.98 5.09
C ILE A 292 9.60 0.28 5.67
N SER A 293 9.42 0.49 6.97
CA SER A 293 10.00 1.62 7.66
C SER A 293 10.84 1.22 8.84
N LEU A 294 11.90 1.98 9.06
CA LEU A 294 12.78 1.89 10.21
C LEU A 294 12.85 3.28 10.83
N GLN A 295 12.66 3.37 12.14
CA GLN A 295 12.81 4.63 12.85
C GLN A 295 13.46 4.45 14.22
N MET A 296 14.25 5.44 14.62
CA MET A 296 14.93 5.49 15.91
C MET A 296 15.21 6.94 16.33
N PRO A 297 15.45 7.21 17.62
CA PRO A 297 15.96 8.52 18.03
C PRO A 297 17.28 8.83 17.33
N LYS A 298 17.43 10.06 16.84
CA LYS A 298 18.59 10.58 16.10
C LYS A 298 19.91 10.26 16.79
N ASP A 299 19.96 10.53 18.09
CA ASP A 299 21.16 10.40 18.92
C ASP A 299 21.19 9.06 19.69
N SER A 300 20.36 8.07 19.30
CA SER A 300 20.37 6.77 19.96
C SER A 300 21.70 6.06 19.76
N THR A 301 22.17 5.42 20.82
CA THR A 301 23.36 4.55 20.84
C THR A 301 23.00 3.08 21.08
N ASP A 302 21.70 2.76 21.19
CA ASP A 302 21.20 1.41 21.45
C ASP A 302 20.25 0.96 20.33
N ILE A 303 20.59 -0.14 19.66
CA ILE A 303 19.77 -0.72 18.60
C ILE A 303 18.39 -1.16 19.11
N ALA A 304 18.22 -1.36 20.43
CA ALA A 304 16.93 -1.66 21.05
C ALA A 304 15.89 -0.53 20.91
N ASP A 305 16.34 0.70 20.61
CA ASP A 305 15.47 1.83 20.32
C ASP A 305 14.88 1.78 18.89
N LEU A 306 15.39 0.89 18.03
CA LEU A 306 14.86 0.71 16.69
C LEU A 306 13.40 0.25 16.75
N ARG A 307 12.59 0.92 15.94
CA ARG A 307 11.20 0.55 15.66
C ARG A 307 11.05 0.30 14.17
N THR A 308 10.36 -0.77 13.84
CA THR A 308 10.05 -1.15 12.47
C THR A 308 8.56 -1.04 12.23
N GLY A 309 8.17 -0.54 11.07
CA GLY A 309 6.80 -0.47 10.60
C GLY A 309 6.70 -0.91 9.15
N GLY A 310 5.48 -0.99 8.64
CA GLY A 310 5.21 -1.36 7.25
C GLY A 310 3.79 -1.85 7.06
N ASN A 311 3.37 -1.93 5.80
CA ASN A 311 2.13 -2.58 5.39
C ASN A 311 2.45 -3.78 4.50
N TRP A 312 2.67 -4.91 5.16
CA TRP A 312 2.90 -6.16 4.46
C TRP A 312 1.63 -6.49 3.65
N PRO A 313 1.73 -6.77 2.33
CA PRO A 313 0.60 -7.33 1.60
C PRO A 313 0.19 -8.58 2.35
N ASP A 314 -1.08 -8.62 2.74
CA ASP A 314 -1.63 -9.55 3.74
C ASP A 314 -0.91 -10.90 3.70
N SER A 315 -0.29 -11.26 4.83
CA SER A 315 -0.18 -12.66 5.18
C SER A 315 -1.61 -13.14 5.42
N GLU A 316 -2.37 -13.39 4.35
CA GLU A 316 -3.58 -14.18 4.47
C GLU A 316 -3.17 -15.51 5.10
N GLU A 317 -3.64 -15.73 6.33
CA GLU A 317 -3.71 -17.05 6.96
C GLU A 317 -4.53 -18.01 6.10
#